data_AF-A0A916E9J2-F1
#
_entry.id   AF-A0A916E9J2-F1
#
_cell.length_a   1.000
_cell.length_b   1.000
_cell.length_c   1.000
_cell.angle_alpha   90.00
_cell.angle_beta   90.00
_cell.angle_gamma   90.00
#
_symmetry.space_group_name_H-M   'P 1'
#
loop_
_entity.id
_entity.type
_entity.pdbx_description
1 polymer ?
#
loop_
_entity_poly.entity_id
_entity_poly.type
_entity_poly.pdbx_seq_one_letter_code
_entity_poly.pdbx_strand_id
1 'polypeptide(L)'
;MSEANHPTLCQTIPIYNYLLDIIEDFIDQKKPSEDVVIAANNAKEKLLRYYPTSDGLVYIISTILDPKNKMEYYTKMGLMIIYIEIYKKQITELWKKNYMPAQITINPPNTSNVLVNHIYKKRKFVQSDELDNYLNSPPANIETNTLLYWKLHEKESLNLAKMARDYLAVPGILIFWVIGLN
;
A
#
# COMPACT_ATOMS: atom_id res chain seq x y z
N MET A 1 -13.38 18.18 -7.20
CA MET A 1 -13.31 16.83 -6.58
C MET A 1 -13.19 15.85 -7.74
N SER A 2 -12.10 15.09 -7.81
CA SER A 2 -11.84 14.19 -8.95
C SER A 2 -12.89 13.08 -9.02
N GLU A 3 -13.42 12.80 -10.21
CA GLU A 3 -14.35 11.68 -10.52
C GLU A 3 -13.70 10.28 -10.38
N ALA A 4 -12.47 10.20 -9.88
CA ALA A 4 -11.80 8.94 -9.65
C ALA A 4 -12.45 8.19 -8.48
N ASN A 5 -13.37 7.27 -8.79
CA ASN A 5 -13.93 6.28 -7.84
C ASN A 5 -12.89 5.28 -7.30
N HIS A 6 -11.62 5.43 -7.70
CA HIS A 6 -10.52 4.53 -7.37
C HIS A 6 -9.27 5.34 -6.98
N PRO A 7 -8.59 4.95 -5.89
CA PRO A 7 -7.27 5.51 -5.54
C PRO A 7 -6.28 5.30 -6.69
N THR A 8 -5.60 6.37 -7.09
CA THR A 8 -4.67 6.35 -8.24
C THR A 8 -3.22 6.28 -7.81
N LEU A 9 -2.88 6.77 -6.61
CA LEU A 9 -1.49 6.77 -6.14
C LEU A 9 -0.94 5.35 -5.98
N CYS A 10 -1.74 4.44 -5.42
CA CYS A 10 -1.37 3.02 -5.24
C CYS A 10 -1.20 2.26 -6.57
N GLN A 11 -1.71 2.80 -7.68
CA GLN A 11 -1.58 2.21 -9.00
C GLN A 11 -0.32 2.69 -9.72
N THR A 12 0.34 3.74 -9.23
CA THR A 12 1.50 4.35 -9.91
C THR A 12 2.61 3.34 -10.14
N ILE A 13 3.08 2.67 -9.07
CA ILE A 13 4.16 1.67 -9.20
C ILE A 13 3.74 0.52 -10.15
N PRO A 14 2.56 -0.13 -9.96
CA PRO A 14 2.05 -1.11 -10.92
C PRO A 14 2.03 -0.66 -12.38
N ILE A 15 1.60 0.57 -12.65
CA ILE A 15 1.52 1.11 -14.01
C ILE A 15 2.92 1.32 -14.60
N TYR A 16 3.85 1.89 -13.83
CA TYR A 16 5.23 2.08 -14.31
C TYR A 16 5.87 0.75 -14.68
N ASN A 17 5.73 -0.26 -13.82
CA ASN A 17 6.29 -1.58 -14.07
C ASN A 17 5.67 -2.24 -15.29
N TYR A 18 4.34 -2.18 -15.43
CA TYR A 18 3.67 -2.70 -16.61
C TYR A 18 4.14 -2.02 -17.91
N LEU A 19 4.33 -0.70 -17.90
CA LEU A 19 4.84 0.04 -19.06
C LEU A 19 6.30 -0.33 -19.39
N LEU A 20 7.13 -0.54 -18.38
CA LEU A 20 8.50 -1.01 -18.57
C LEU A 20 8.53 -2.41 -19.18
N ASP A 21 7.72 -3.33 -18.65
CA ASP A 21 7.59 -4.70 -19.18
C ASP A 21 7.17 -4.68 -20.65
N ILE A 22 6.16 -3.87 -21.03
CA ILE A 22 5.73 -3.73 -22.44
C ILE A 22 6.89 -3.27 -23.33
N ILE A 23 7.68 -2.30 -22.88
CA ILE A 23 8.79 -1.76 -23.68
C ILE A 23 9.91 -2.79 -23.83
N GLU A 24 10.24 -3.50 -22.75
CA GLU A 24 11.25 -4.57 -22.76
C GLU A 24 10.82 -5.72 -23.66
N ASP A 25 9.59 -6.22 -23.51
CA ASP A 25 9.00 -7.25 -24.36
C ASP A 25 8.99 -6.83 -25.84
N PHE A 26 8.73 -5.54 -26.11
CA PHE A 26 8.75 -5.00 -27.47
C PHE A 26 10.15 -4.99 -28.08
N ILE A 27 11.16 -4.58 -27.30
CA ILE A 27 12.57 -4.55 -27.75
C ILE A 27 13.07 -5.98 -28.03
N ASP A 28 12.63 -6.96 -27.23
CA ASP A 28 13.04 -8.36 -27.33
C ASP A 28 12.35 -9.13 -28.47
N GLN A 29 11.32 -8.56 -29.11
CA GLN A 29 10.65 -9.18 -30.25
C GLN A 29 11.57 -9.36 -31.46
N LYS A 30 11.31 -10.39 -32.27
CA LYS A 30 12.06 -10.63 -33.51
C LYS A 30 11.71 -9.57 -34.57
N LYS A 31 12.52 -8.51 -34.61
CA LYS A 31 12.70 -7.48 -35.67
C LYS A 31 11.96 -6.13 -35.50
N PRO A 32 12.08 -5.41 -34.37
CA PRO A 32 11.90 -3.96 -34.41
C PRO A 32 13.02 -3.32 -35.26
N SER A 33 12.73 -2.20 -35.94
CA SER A 33 13.76 -1.43 -36.63
C SER A 33 14.63 -0.68 -35.63
N GLU A 34 15.87 -0.34 -36.02
CA GLU A 34 16.83 0.36 -35.16
C GLU A 34 16.27 1.68 -34.60
N ASP A 35 15.64 2.49 -35.46
CA ASP A 35 14.99 3.75 -35.03
C ASP A 35 13.92 3.54 -33.95
N VAL A 36 13.15 2.45 -34.06
CA VAL A 36 12.09 2.15 -33.09
C VAL A 36 12.68 1.62 -31.79
N VAL A 37 13.77 0.85 -31.83
CA VAL A 37 14.52 0.44 -30.63
C VAL A 37 15.11 1.65 -29.91
N ILE A 38 15.68 2.61 -30.63
CA ILE A 38 16.19 3.87 -30.06
C ILE A 38 15.05 4.65 -29.39
N ALA A 39 13.92 4.81 -30.07
CA ALA A 39 12.74 5.49 -29.50
C ALA A 39 12.21 4.79 -28.25
N ALA A 40 12.14 3.45 -28.26
CA ALA A 40 11.69 2.64 -27.13
C ALA A 40 12.64 2.79 -25.91
N ASN A 41 13.96 2.77 -26.13
CA ASN A 41 14.94 3.01 -25.08
C ASN A 41 14.83 4.42 -24.49
N ASN A 42 14.64 5.45 -25.32
CA ASN A 42 14.41 6.81 -24.84
C ASN A 42 13.12 6.92 -23.98
N ALA A 43 12.06 6.20 -24.35
CA ALA A 43 10.83 6.12 -23.56
C ALA A 43 11.07 5.41 -22.22
N LYS A 44 11.81 4.29 -22.23
CA LYS A 44 12.22 3.55 -21.02
C LYS A 44 13.02 4.43 -20.07
N GLU A 45 14.04 5.14 -20.57
CA GLU A 45 14.84 6.07 -19.76
C GLU A 45 13.98 7.17 -19.13
N LYS A 46 13.01 7.70 -19.88
CA LYS A 46 12.09 8.71 -19.35
C LYS A 46 11.19 8.13 -18.26
N LEU A 47 10.68 6.91 -18.41
CA LEU A 47 9.92 6.23 -17.35
C LEU A 47 10.79 6.00 -16.11
N LEU A 48 12.01 5.50 -16.27
CA LEU A 48 12.93 5.28 -15.15
C LEU A 48 13.28 6.59 -14.42
N ARG A 49 13.43 7.70 -15.14
CA ARG A 49 13.69 9.02 -14.57
C ARG A 49 12.59 9.48 -13.60
N TYR A 50 11.33 9.16 -13.89
CA TYR A 50 10.18 9.54 -13.08
C TYR A 50 9.63 8.38 -12.24
N TYR A 51 10.31 7.24 -12.25
CA TYR A 51 9.90 6.09 -11.46
C TYR A 51 9.92 6.48 -9.98
N PRO A 52 8.89 6.12 -9.20
CA PRO A 52 8.89 6.32 -7.75
C PRO A 52 10.11 5.65 -7.10
N THR A 53 11.17 6.42 -6.82
CA THR A 53 12.37 5.93 -6.13
C THR A 53 12.07 5.69 -4.65
N SER A 54 13.07 5.23 -3.87
CA SER A 54 12.93 5.01 -2.42
C SER A 54 12.50 6.26 -1.63
N ASP A 55 12.75 7.46 -2.15
CA ASP A 55 12.25 8.72 -1.59
C ASP A 55 10.73 8.91 -1.83
N GLY A 56 10.18 8.14 -2.77
CA GLY A 56 8.76 7.99 -3.05
C GLY A 56 8.03 7.04 -2.10
N LEU A 57 8.35 7.06 -0.80
CA LEU A 57 7.76 6.20 0.22
C LEU A 57 6.22 6.23 0.21
N VAL A 58 5.64 7.37 -0.17
CA VAL A 58 4.18 7.54 -0.31
C VAL A 58 3.58 6.60 -1.36
N TYR A 59 4.27 6.36 -2.49
CA TYR A 59 3.83 5.44 -3.52
C TYR A 59 3.90 4.00 -3.02
N ILE A 60 4.98 3.66 -2.31
CA ILE A 60 5.17 2.33 -1.73
C ILE A 60 4.09 2.04 -0.68
N ILE A 61 3.92 2.94 0.29
CA ILE A 61 2.91 2.80 1.35
C ILE A 61 1.51 2.71 0.74
N SER A 62 1.17 3.58 -0.22
CA SER A 62 -0.15 3.53 -0.86
C SER A 62 -0.40 2.21 -1.59
N THR A 63 0.63 1.63 -2.22
CA THR A 63 0.54 0.32 -2.89
C THR A 63 0.33 -0.81 -1.87
N ILE A 64 1.03 -0.78 -0.73
CA ILE A 64 0.87 -1.75 0.37
C ILE A 64 -0.54 -1.64 1.00
N LEU A 65 -1.05 -0.42 1.16
CA LEU A 65 -2.38 -0.16 1.72
C LEU A 65 -3.52 -0.44 0.73
N ASP A 66 -3.22 -0.75 -0.53
CA ASP A 66 -4.21 -1.32 -1.44
C ASP A 66 -4.40 -2.80 -1.11
N PRO A 67 -5.60 -3.22 -0.62
CA PRO A 67 -5.84 -4.58 -0.18
C PRO A 67 -5.65 -5.62 -1.28
N LYS A 68 -5.71 -5.22 -2.56
CA LYS A 68 -5.48 -6.10 -3.72
C LYS A 68 -4.01 -6.45 -3.92
N ASN A 69 -3.11 -5.54 -3.54
CA ASN A 69 -1.68 -5.65 -3.83
C ASN A 69 -0.91 -6.11 -2.60
N LYS A 70 -1.04 -5.37 -1.48
CA LYS A 70 -0.29 -5.59 -0.24
C LYS A 70 1.22 -5.74 -0.49
N MET A 71 1.91 -6.47 0.39
CA MET A 71 3.33 -6.77 0.22
C MET A 71 3.56 -7.82 -0.87
N GLU A 72 2.58 -8.68 -1.14
CA GLU A 72 2.65 -9.74 -2.13
C GLU A 72 2.96 -9.22 -3.54
N TYR A 73 2.49 -8.02 -3.88
CA TYR A 73 2.85 -7.36 -5.14
C TYR A 73 4.38 -7.27 -5.33
N TYR A 74 5.09 -6.79 -4.30
CA TYR A 74 6.54 -6.63 -4.35
C TYR A 74 7.30 -7.95 -4.32
N THR A 75 6.76 -8.95 -3.63
CA THR A 75 7.31 -10.31 -3.64
C THR A 75 7.21 -10.94 -5.03
N LYS A 76 6.07 -10.76 -5.72
CA LYS A 76 5.84 -11.32 -7.06
C LYS A 76 6.64 -10.61 -8.16
N MET A 77 6.90 -9.33 -7.99
CA MET A 77 7.75 -8.54 -8.89
C MET A 77 9.21 -9.01 -8.96
N GLY A 78 9.65 -9.90 -8.07
CA GLY A 78 11.05 -10.34 -8.04
C GLY A 78 12.02 -9.29 -7.49
N LEU A 79 11.52 -8.30 -6.73
CA LEU A 79 12.39 -7.38 -6.01
C LEU A 79 13.29 -8.14 -5.03
N MET A 80 14.52 -7.65 -4.87
CA MET A 80 15.45 -8.20 -3.88
C MET A 80 14.82 -8.15 -2.48
N ILE A 81 14.92 -9.26 -1.73
CA ILE A 81 14.31 -9.43 -0.40
C ILE A 81 14.64 -8.27 0.55
N ILE A 82 15.84 -7.69 0.42
CA ILE A 82 16.30 -6.55 1.21
C ILE A 82 15.35 -5.33 1.10
N TYR A 83 14.79 -5.06 -0.08
CA TYR A 83 13.86 -3.94 -0.28
C TYR A 83 12.50 -4.21 0.37
N ILE A 84 12.04 -5.47 0.33
CA ILE A 84 10.80 -5.88 1.00
C ILE A 84 10.92 -5.67 2.51
N GLU A 85 12.07 -6.02 3.10
CA GLU A 85 12.37 -5.80 4.51
C GLU A 85 12.45 -4.31 4.85
N ILE A 86 13.11 -3.50 4.01
CA ILE A 86 13.17 -2.04 4.17
C ILE A 86 11.77 -1.43 4.16
N TYR A 87 10.91 -1.79 3.20
CA TYR A 87 9.55 -1.26 3.10
C TYR A 87 8.70 -1.66 4.30
N LYS A 88 8.79 -2.92 4.74
CA LYS A 88 8.12 -3.42 5.94
C LYS A 88 8.57 -2.65 7.20
N LYS A 89 9.87 -2.39 7.32
CA LYS A 89 10.40 -1.58 8.43
C LYS A 89 9.86 -0.14 8.39
N GLN A 90 9.94 0.52 7.23
CA GLN A 90 9.50 1.91 7.07
C GLN A 90 8.02 2.09 7.36
N ILE A 91 7.14 1.23 6.84
CA ILE A 91 5.69 1.32 7.12
C ILE A 91 5.39 1.05 8.61
N THR A 92 6.11 0.11 9.23
CA THR A 92 5.94 -0.21 10.66
C THR A 92 6.38 0.96 11.55
N GLU A 93 7.50 1.59 11.25
CA GLU A 93 7.98 2.78 11.98
C GLU A 93 7.00 3.94 11.84
N LEU A 94 6.49 4.17 10.62
CA LEU A 94 5.51 5.22 10.35
C LEU A 94 4.17 4.97 11.05
N TRP A 95 3.70 3.72 11.04
CA TRP A 95 2.53 3.26 11.78
C TRP A 95 2.67 3.53 13.28
N LYS A 96 3.75 3.04 13.90
CA LYS A 96 4.03 3.20 15.33
C LYS A 96 4.12 4.65 15.75
N LYS A 97 4.68 5.51 14.88
CA LYS A 97 4.89 6.93 15.17
C LYS A 97 3.60 7.74 15.08
N ASN A 98 2.76 7.49 14.07
CA ASN A 98 1.70 8.44 13.69
C ASN A 98 0.27 7.90 13.87
N TYR A 99 0.07 6.59 13.91
CA TYR A 99 -1.26 5.98 13.82
C TYR A 99 -1.55 4.97 14.92
N MET A 100 -0.53 4.25 15.39
CA MET A 100 -0.69 3.30 16.48
C MET A 100 -1.21 4.05 17.72
N PRO A 101 -2.37 3.66 18.28
CA PRO A 101 -2.88 4.31 19.47
C PRO A 101 -1.89 4.07 20.61
N ALA A 102 -1.61 5.11 21.40
CA ALA A 102 -0.93 4.91 22.68
C ALA A 102 -1.70 3.84 23.45
N GLN A 103 -1.04 2.80 23.95
CA GLN A 103 -1.69 1.68 24.64
C GLN A 103 -2.64 2.24 25.71
N ILE A 104 -3.94 2.25 25.40
CA ILE A 104 -4.95 2.55 26.40
C ILE A 104 -4.93 1.30 27.27
N THR A 105 -4.36 1.39 28.46
CA THR A 105 -4.64 0.46 29.53
C THR A 105 -6.14 0.56 29.78
N ILE A 106 -6.92 -0.24 29.06
CA ILE A 106 -8.32 -0.42 29.34
C ILE A 106 -8.33 -1.17 30.67
N ASN A 107 -8.37 -0.41 31.77
CA ASN A 107 -8.90 -0.96 33.00
C ASN A 107 -10.26 -1.55 32.61
N PRO A 108 -10.48 -2.85 32.84
CA PRO A 108 -11.68 -3.51 32.36
C PRO A 108 -12.88 -2.68 32.80
N PRO A 109 -13.83 -2.39 31.89
CA PRO A 109 -15.00 -1.61 32.25
C PRO A 109 -15.65 -2.30 33.46
N ASN A 110 -15.93 -1.52 34.50
CA ASN A 110 -16.56 -1.99 35.72
C ASN A 110 -18.04 -2.31 35.46
N THR A 111 -18.32 -3.09 34.41
CA THR A 111 -19.66 -3.47 33.98
C THR A 111 -20.00 -4.79 34.64
N SER A 112 -20.80 -4.65 35.68
CA SER A 112 -21.28 -5.63 36.64
C SER A 112 -22.24 -6.68 36.06
N ASN A 113 -21.85 -7.45 35.03
CA ASN A 113 -22.64 -8.62 34.61
C ASN A 113 -21.89 -9.92 34.90
N VAL A 114 -22.16 -10.47 36.09
CA VAL A 114 -21.54 -11.68 36.63
C VAL A 114 -21.72 -12.88 35.69
N LEU A 115 -22.86 -12.95 34.98
CA LEU A 115 -23.15 -14.03 34.04
C LEU A 115 -22.22 -14.01 32.83
N VAL A 116 -21.95 -12.82 32.26
CA VAL A 116 -21.03 -12.64 31.12
C VAL A 116 -19.61 -12.99 31.53
N ASN A 117 -19.15 -12.55 32.72
CA ASN A 117 -17.82 -12.88 33.22
C ASN A 117 -17.66 -14.38 33.55
N HIS A 118 -18.74 -15.06 33.96
CA HIS A 118 -18.74 -16.50 34.21
C HIS A 118 -18.73 -17.31 32.91
N ILE A 119 -19.52 -16.91 31.90
CA ILE A 119 -19.58 -17.60 30.59
C ILE A 119 -18.28 -17.37 29.81
N TYR A 120 -17.80 -16.13 29.78
CA TYR A 120 -16.59 -15.72 29.09
C TYR A 120 -15.48 -15.48 30.11
N LYS A 121 -15.01 -16.55 30.76
CA LYS A 121 -13.83 -16.51 31.65
C LYS A 121 -12.73 -15.68 30.98
N LYS A 122 -12.37 -14.56 31.61
CA LYS A 122 -11.34 -13.57 31.21
C LYS A 122 -10.39 -14.10 30.14
N ARG A 123 -10.82 -14.05 28.87
CA ARG A 123 -9.92 -14.31 27.75
C ARG A 123 -8.96 -13.14 27.74
N LYS A 124 -7.65 -13.41 27.87
CA LYS A 124 -6.65 -12.38 27.57
C LYS A 124 -6.86 -12.02 26.10
N PHE A 125 -7.53 -10.90 25.85
CA PHE A 125 -7.54 -10.28 24.53
C PHE A 125 -6.13 -9.73 24.35
N VAL A 126 -5.27 -10.48 23.67
CA VAL A 126 -4.07 -9.90 23.09
C VAL A 126 -4.60 -9.10 21.91
N GLN A 127 -4.69 -7.78 22.09
CA GLN A 127 -5.00 -6.89 20.97
C GLN A 127 -3.83 -7.00 20.00
N SER A 128 -4.00 -7.81 18.95
CA SER A 128 -3.01 -7.97 17.90
C SER A 128 -2.91 -6.66 17.13
N ASP A 129 -1.68 -6.26 16.78
CA ASP A 129 -1.42 -5.00 16.08
C ASP A 129 -2.16 -4.99 14.72
N GLU A 130 -2.90 -3.91 14.44
CA GLU A 130 -3.76 -3.79 13.26
C GLU A 130 -2.95 -3.93 11.96
N LEU A 131 -1.77 -3.32 11.90
CA LEU A 131 -0.90 -3.37 10.74
C LEU A 131 -0.35 -4.79 10.55
N ASP A 132 0.13 -5.43 11.62
CA ASP A 132 0.63 -6.81 11.53
C ASP A 132 -0.47 -7.77 11.06
N ASN A 133 -1.71 -7.64 11.55
CA ASN A 133 -2.83 -8.44 11.08
C ASN A 133 -3.09 -8.24 9.59
N TYR A 134 -3.08 -6.98 9.15
CA TYR A 134 -3.30 -6.65 7.75
C TYR A 134 -2.20 -7.20 6.83
N LEU A 135 -0.93 -7.01 7.18
CA LEU A 135 0.21 -7.47 6.39
C LEU A 135 0.32 -8.99 6.29
N ASN A 136 -0.20 -9.73 7.28
CA ASN A 136 -0.20 -11.20 7.28
C ASN A 136 -1.49 -11.80 6.68
N SER A 137 -2.50 -10.99 6.38
CA SER A 137 -3.74 -11.45 5.77
C SER A 137 -3.62 -11.50 4.24
N PRO A 138 -4.28 -12.47 3.56
CA PRO A 138 -4.15 -12.61 2.11
C PRO A 138 -4.68 -11.38 1.35
N PRO A 139 -4.21 -11.10 0.12
CA PRO A 139 -4.74 -10.03 -0.70
C PRO A 139 -6.23 -10.23 -1.02
N ALA A 140 -6.96 -9.12 -1.09
CA ALA A 140 -8.36 -9.11 -1.49
C ALA A 140 -8.53 -9.43 -2.98
N ASN A 141 -9.76 -9.77 -3.38
CA ASN A 141 -10.11 -9.99 -4.77
C ASN A 141 -9.83 -8.72 -5.61
N ILE A 142 -9.38 -8.89 -6.85
CA ILE A 142 -9.05 -7.78 -7.78
C ILE A 142 -10.23 -6.84 -8.07
N GLU A 143 -11.47 -7.33 -8.00
CA GLU A 143 -12.71 -6.55 -8.17
C GLU A 143 -13.08 -5.74 -6.92
N THR A 144 -12.34 -5.90 -5.81
CA THR A 144 -12.61 -5.21 -4.56
C THR A 144 -12.37 -3.71 -4.72
N ASN A 145 -13.39 -2.91 -4.41
CA ASN A 145 -13.21 -1.47 -4.28
C ASN A 145 -12.40 -1.14 -3.02
N THR A 146 -11.17 -0.66 -3.20
CA THR A 146 -10.21 -0.34 -2.13
C THR A 146 -10.78 0.59 -1.06
N LEU A 147 -11.55 1.62 -1.43
CA LEU A 147 -12.14 2.55 -0.45
C LEU A 147 -13.30 1.91 0.32
N LEU A 148 -14.12 1.12 -0.37
CA LEU A 148 -15.20 0.37 0.28
C LEU A 148 -14.66 -0.69 1.23
N TYR A 149 -13.56 -1.37 0.86
CA TYR A 149 -12.87 -2.33 1.73
C TYR A 149 -12.51 -1.70 3.07
N TRP A 150 -11.82 -0.56 3.06
CA TRP A 150 -11.42 0.14 4.28
C TRP A 150 -12.61 0.68 5.08
N LYS A 151 -13.71 1.04 4.41
CA LYS A 151 -14.95 1.45 5.07
C LYS A 151 -15.65 0.29 5.78
N LEU A 152 -15.63 -0.92 5.21
CA LEU A 152 -16.23 -2.11 5.82
C LEU A 152 -15.41 -2.60 7.02
N HIS A 153 -14.07 -2.53 6.93
CA HIS A 153 -13.15 -2.99 7.98
C HIS A 153 -12.81 -1.90 9.02
N GLU A 154 -13.45 -0.73 8.96
CA GLU A 154 -13.19 0.38 9.88
C GLU A 154 -13.43 0.02 11.35
N LYS A 155 -14.38 -0.88 11.64
CA LYS A 155 -14.65 -1.34 13.01
C LYS A 155 -13.57 -2.27 13.56
N GLU A 156 -12.90 -3.01 12.67
CA GLU A 156 -11.88 -4.00 13.03
C GLU A 156 -10.48 -3.40 13.03
N SER A 157 -10.26 -2.34 12.25
CA SER A 157 -8.95 -1.69 12.08
C SER A 157 -9.12 -0.17 11.95
N LEU A 158 -9.56 0.46 13.04
CA LEU A 158 -9.93 1.88 13.05
C LEU A 158 -8.76 2.80 12.67
N ASN A 159 -7.58 2.55 13.25
CA ASN A 159 -6.41 3.42 13.04
C ASN A 159 -5.73 3.11 11.70
N LEU A 160 -5.73 1.85 11.28
CA LEU A 160 -5.21 1.47 9.98
C LEU A 160 -6.10 1.97 8.84
N ALA A 161 -7.43 1.93 8.99
CA ALA A 161 -8.35 2.53 8.03
C ALA A 161 -8.14 4.05 7.92
N LYS A 162 -7.79 4.73 9.02
CA LYS A 162 -7.39 6.14 8.99
C LYS A 162 -6.11 6.33 8.16
N MET A 163 -5.06 5.55 8.43
CA MET A 163 -3.81 5.58 7.64
C MET A 163 -4.08 5.33 6.15
N ALA A 164 -4.90 4.32 5.83
CA ALA A 164 -5.28 4.00 4.47
C ALA A 164 -5.94 5.19 3.77
N ARG A 165 -6.88 5.88 4.42
CA ARG A 165 -7.51 7.07 3.86
C ARG A 165 -6.53 8.21 3.61
N ASP A 166 -5.61 8.46 4.53
CA ASP A 166 -4.64 9.56 4.42
C ASP A 166 -3.71 9.38 3.20
N TYR A 167 -3.35 8.15 2.85
CA TYR A 167 -2.50 7.85 1.69
C TYR A 167 -3.30 7.61 0.39
N LEU A 168 -4.42 6.89 0.45
CA LEU A 168 -5.20 6.53 -0.74
C LEU A 168 -6.04 7.68 -1.28
N ALA A 169 -6.33 8.71 -0.47
CA ALA A 169 -7.01 9.92 -0.92
C ALA A 169 -6.09 10.85 -1.73
N VAL A 170 -4.77 10.68 -1.64
CA VAL A 170 -3.81 11.47 -2.43
C VAL A 170 -3.90 11.02 -3.89
N PRO A 171 -4.18 11.93 -4.84
CA PRO A 171 -4.20 11.57 -6.25
C PRO A 171 -2.77 11.44 -6.79
N GLY A 172 -2.53 10.43 -7.63
CA GLY A 172 -1.20 10.15 -8.21
C GLY A 172 -0.63 11.29 -9.07
N ILE A 173 -1.49 12.19 -9.56
CA ILE A 173 -1.10 13.31 -10.44
C ILE A 173 -0.53 14.50 -9.65
N LEU A 174 -0.92 14.69 -8.38
CA LEU A 174 -0.55 15.91 -7.63
C LEU A 174 0.91 15.95 -7.16
N ILE A 175 1.60 14.82 -7.08
CA ILE A 175 2.98 14.78 -6.55
C ILE A 175 4.01 15.21 -7.60
N PHE A 176 3.70 15.16 -8.91
CA PHE A 176 4.61 15.65 -9.94
C PHE A 176 4.79 17.18 -9.94
N TRP A 177 3.81 17.93 -9.45
CA TRP A 177 3.88 19.40 -9.40
C TRP A 177 4.74 19.95 -8.25
N VAL A 178 4.92 19.18 -7.18
CA VAL A 178 5.71 19.62 -6.01
C VAL A 178 7.21 19.42 -6.23
N ILE A 179 7.61 18.48 -7.10
CA ILE A 179 9.02 18.13 -7.35
C ILE A 179 9.59 18.89 -8.57
N GLY A 180 8.75 19.65 -9.30
CA GLY A 180 9.13 20.42 -10.49
C GLY A 180 9.54 21.87 -10.25
N LEU A 181 9.68 22.30 -9.00
CA LEU A 181 10.17 23.64 -8.63
C LEU A 181 11.52 23.52 -7.92
N ASN A 182 12.58 23.24 -8.69
CA ASN A 182 13.97 23.64 -8.42
C ASN A 182 14.80 23.48 -9.70
#